data_AF-A0AAN5XKA7-F1
#
_entry.id   AF-A0AAN5XKA7-F1
#
_cell.length_a   1.000
_cell.length_b   1.000
_cell.length_c   1.000
_cell.angle_alpha   90.00
_cell.angle_beta   90.00
_cell.angle_gamma   90.00
#
_symmetry.space_group_name_H-M   'P 1'
#
loop_
_entity.id
_entity.type
_entity.pdbx_description
1 polymer ?
#
loop_
_entity_poly.entity_id
_entity_poly.type
_entity_poly.pdbx_seq_one_letter_code
_entity_poly.pdbx_strand_id
1 'polypeptide(L)' 'MGKKAYYPAEIKWKVVEMKHKEFKNKEIMDALGSRHVAQIKTWMKWYREGETYRFEQFIGRQSAHKKA' A
#
# COMPACT_ATOMS: atom_id res chain seq x y z
N MET A 1 -1.76 21.45 -3.94
CA MET A 1 -2.43 20.14 -3.88
C MET A 1 -1.37 19.05 -3.92
N GLY A 2 -1.10 18.36 -2.80
CA GLY A 2 -0.05 17.34 -2.75
C GLY A 2 -0.39 16.15 -3.65
N LYS A 3 0.48 15.83 -4.61
CA LYS A 3 0.36 14.61 -5.43
C LYS A 3 0.28 13.42 -4.47
N LYS A 4 -0.89 12.79 -4.34
CA LYS A 4 -1.03 11.52 -3.61
C LYS A 4 -0.14 10.52 -4.34
N ALA A 5 0.98 10.13 -3.73
CA ALA A 5 1.85 9.11 -4.29
C ALA A 5 1.04 7.81 -4.39
N TYR A 6 0.71 7.44 -5.63
CA TYR A 6 0.05 6.18 -5.92
C TYR A 6 1.09 5.08 -5.89
N TYR A 7 0.93 4.12 -4.97
CA TYR A 7 1.77 2.94 -4.93
C TYR A 7 0.99 1.77 -5.54
N PRO A 8 1.57 1.07 -6.54
CA PRO A 8 0.95 -0.09 -7.12
C PRO A 8 0.82 -1.20 -6.07
N ALA A 9 -0.12 -2.13 -6.30
CA ALA A 9 -0.36 -3.27 -5.41
C ALA A 9 0.94 -4.06 -5.14
N GLU A 10 1.82 -4.18 -6.13
CA GLU A 10 3.11 -4.86 -6.00
C GLU A 10 3.97 -4.29 -4.86
N ILE A 11 4.05 -2.97 -4.71
CA ILE A 11 4.84 -2.34 -3.63
C ILE A 11 4.24 -2.66 -2.26
N LYS A 12 2.90 -2.65 -2.16
CA LYS A 12 2.19 -2.99 -0.91
C LYS A 12 2.44 -4.45 -0.52
N TRP A 13 2.41 -5.37 -1.48
CA TRP A 13 2.71 -6.78 -1.27
C TRP A 13 4.18 -7.01 -0.88
N LYS A 14 5.13 -6.32 -1.53
CA LYS A 14 6.55 -6.34 -1.13
C LYS A 14 6.76 -5.88 0.31
N VAL A 15 6.01 -4.88 0.79
CA VAL A 15 6.06 -4.47 2.20
C VAL A 15 5.63 -5.60 3.13
N VAL A 16 4.54 -6.29 2.81
CA VAL A 16 4.05 -7.41 3.62
C VAL A 16 5.07 -8.56 3.63
N GLU A 17 5.64 -8.90 2.47
CA GLU A 17 6.66 -9.94 2.37
C GLU A 17 7.91 -9.61 3.20
N MET A 18 8.44 -8.39 3.07
CA MET A 18 9.58 -7.94 3.87
C MET A 18 9.23 -7.88 5.37
N LYS A 19 7.99 -7.54 5.73
CA LYS A 19 7.55 -7.59 7.12
C LYS A 19 7.50 -9.02 7.67
N HIS A 20 7.16 -9.99 6.84
CA HIS A 20 7.20 -11.40 7.22
C HIS A 20 8.64 -11.90 7.40
N LYS A 21 9.58 -11.36 6.64
CA LYS A 21 11.03 -11.58 6.79
C LYS A 21 11.67 -10.74 7.92
N GLU A 22 10.85 -10.16 8.81
CA GLU A 22 11.27 -9.36 9.97
C GLU A 22 12.09 -8.08 9.67
N PHE A 23 12.06 -7.56 8.44
CA PHE A 23 12.77 -6.33 8.09
C PHE A 23 12.27 -5.12 8.88
N LYS A 24 13.21 -4.21 9.20
CA LYS A 24 12.89 -2.95 9.86
C LYS A 24 12.21 -1.99 8.89
N ASN A 25 11.39 -1.08 9.42
CA ASN A 25 10.69 -0.10 8.58
C ASN A 25 11.66 0.75 7.74
N LYS A 26 12.85 1.06 8.27
CA LYS A 26 13.89 1.82 7.56
C LYS A 26 14.40 1.06 6.32
N GLU A 27 14.67 -0.23 6.45
CA GLU A 27 15.15 -1.08 5.34
C GLU A 27 14.08 -1.21 4.25
N ILE A 28 12.82 -1.38 4.66
CA ILE A 28 11.69 -1.44 3.73
C ILE A 28 11.52 -0.11 2.98
N MET A 29 11.70 1.03 3.67
CA MET A 29 11.63 2.35 3.04
C MET A 29 12.76 2.55 2.03
N ASP A 30 13.98 2.15 2.39
CA ASP A 30 15.16 2.25 1.53
C ASP A 30 15.01 1.37 0.28
N ALA A 31 14.62 0.10 0.48
CA ALA A 31 14.44 -0.87 -0.60
C ALA A 31 13.31 -0.52 -1.58
N LEU A 32 12.22 0.12 -1.12
CA LEU A 32 11.05 0.44 -1.96
C LEU A 32 10.97 1.91 -2.36
N GLY A 33 11.93 2.74 -1.96
CA GLY A 33 11.86 4.20 -2.11
C GLY A 33 10.62 4.82 -1.46
N SER A 34 10.02 4.13 -0.49
CA SER A 34 8.79 4.56 0.17
C SER A 34 9.12 5.62 1.20
N ARG A 35 8.52 6.81 1.07
CA ARG A 35 8.92 7.97 1.89
C ARG A 35 8.28 8.00 3.28
N HIS A 36 7.26 7.18 3.54
CA HIS A 36 6.40 7.32 4.73
C HIS A 36 6.19 6.01 5.51
N VAL A 37 6.74 5.93 6.73
CA VAL A 37 6.51 4.82 7.69
C VAL A 37 5.02 4.62 7.99
N ALA A 38 4.24 5.71 8.08
CA ALA A 38 2.81 5.64 8.35
C ALA A 38 2.09 4.78 7.29
N GLN A 39 2.55 4.82 6.05
CA GLN A 39 1.94 4.08 4.94
C GLN A 39 2.22 2.58 5.05
N ILE A 40 3.45 2.20 5.44
CA ILE A 40 3.82 0.83 5.77
C ILE A 40 2.93 0.28 6.89
N LYS A 41 2.71 1.08 7.95
CA LYS A 41 1.83 0.69 9.06
C LYS A 41 0.39 0.47 8.59
N THR A 42 -0.14 1.36 7.74
CA THR A 42 -1.48 1.22 7.17
C THR A 42 -1.63 -0.05 6.33
N TRP A 43 -0.65 -0.36 5.47
CA TRP A 43 -0.68 -1.59 4.66
C TRP A 43 -0.62 -2.85 5.51
N MET A 44 0.24 -2.86 6.53
CA MET A 44 0.29 -3.99 7.48
C MET A 44 -0.99 -4.13 8.29
N LYS A 45 -1.65 -3.03 8.64
CA LYS A 45 -2.96 -3.05 9.30
C LYS A 45 -4.01 -3.71 8.39
N TRP A 46 -4.13 -3.27 7.14
CA TRP A 46 -5.04 -3.90 6.18
C TRP A 46 -4.76 -5.39 5.96
N TYR A 47 -3.49 -5.77 5.87
CA TYR A 47 -3.12 -7.19 5.75
C TYR A 47 -3.59 -8.02 6.96
N ARG A 48 -3.41 -7.51 8.18
CA ARG A 48 -3.86 -8.17 9.42
C ARG A 48 -5.38 -8.24 9.54
N GLU A 49 -6.09 -7.23 9.04
CA GLU A 49 -7.56 -7.18 9.04
C GLU A 49 -8.18 -7.96 7.86
N GLY A 50 -7.36 -8.57 6.97
CA GLY A 50 -7.85 -9.25 5.76
C GLY A 50 -8.38 -8.27 4.69
N GLU A 51 -8.12 -6.98 4.83
CA GLU A 51 -8.52 -5.93 3.87
C GLU A 51 -7.56 -5.81 2.68
N THR A 52 -6.98 -6.93 2.22
CA THR A 52 -6.03 -6.96 1.10
C THR A 52 -6.65 -6.54 -0.23
N TYR A 53 -7.98 -6.59 -0.36
CA TYR A 53 -8.71 -6.02 -1.51
C TYR A 53 -8.36 -4.53 -1.75
N ARG A 54 -8.01 -3.77 -0.69
CA ARG A 54 -7.56 -2.37 -0.78
C ARG A 54 -6.19 -2.21 -1.45
N PHE A 55 -5.41 -3.29 -1.55
CA PHE A 55 -4.15 -3.26 -2.28
C PHE A 55 -4.40 -3.15 -3.79
N GLU A 56 -5.42 -3.89 -4.26
CA GLU A 56 -5.86 -3.99 -5.66
C GLU A 56 -6.80 -2.86 -6.10
N GLN A 57 -7.41 -2.13 -5.14
CA GLN A 57 -8.17 -0.91 -5.44
C GLN A 57 -7.25 0.15 -6.07
N PHE A 58 -7.15 0.09 -7.39
CA PHE A 58 -6.61 1.15 -8.22
C PHE A 58 -7.48 2.38 -7.98
N ILE A 59 -6.92 3.44 -7.39
CA ILE A 59 -7.58 4.76 -7.27
C ILE A 59 -7.69 5.34 -8.68
N GLY A 60 -8.63 4.80 -9.44
CA GLY A 60 -8.89 5.04 -10.84
C GLY A 60 -10.15 4.31 -11.33
N ARG A 61 -10.73 3.41 -10.53
CA ARG A 61 -12.19 3.37 -10.42
C ARG A 61 -12.63 4.52 -9.50
N GLN A 62 -12.58 5.76 -10.01
CA GLN A 62 -13.78 6.59 -9.81
C GLN A 62 -14.92 5.67 -10.23
N SER A 63 -15.87 5.42 -9.34
CA SER A 63 -17.08 4.71 -9.73
C SER A 63 -17.58 5.39 -11.01
N ALA A 64 -17.43 4.72 -12.15
CA ALA A 64 -18.26 4.95 -13.31
C ALA A 64 -19.65 4.50 -12.87
N HIS A 65 -20.25 5.32 -12.01
CA HIS A 65 -21.66 5.38 -11.81
C HIS A 65 -22.22 5.88 -13.13
N LYS A 66 -22.33 4.94 -14.08
CA LYS A 66 -23.37 5.01 -15.08
C LYS A 66 -24.67 4.79 -14.30
N LYS A 67 -25.19 5.83 -13.64
CA LYS A 67 -26.63 5.91 -13.50
C LYS A 67 -27.15 6.47 -14.83
N ALA A 68 -28.04 5.68 -15.41
CA ALA A 68 -28.82 5.97 -16.60
C ALA A 68 -29.55 7.31 -16.50
#